data_AF-A0A6I3GWI8-F1
#
_entry.id   AF-A0A6I3GWI8-F1
#
_cell.length_a   1.000
_cell.length_b   1.000
_cell.length_c   1.000
_cell.angle_alpha   90.00
_cell.angle_beta   90.00
_cell.angle_gamma   90.00
#
_symmetry.space_group_name_H-M   'P 1'
#
loop_
_entity.id
_entity.type
_entity.pdbx_description
1 polymer ?
#
loop_
_entity_poly.entity_id
_entity_poly.type
_entity_poly.pdbx_seq_one_letter_code
_entity_poly.pdbx_strand_id
1 'polypeptide(L)'
;MLRFRARNLGIFGLVSMALYLVFLGKPVAYIFPTVVTLASLIAIPAGIARHKPSHPGAWWLMFGGMVFHSIAALLWVFGSAPVYANGTTGFPNLFHIAGYMCLGAGALLLLGRRRFREDPAEALDTLIIVTALGVASWGLILRPLGSNIDLDGGVTALITIYPLIALATVGCSAQLWFASSGTKNTSMRLVVAALSTLVIGNIFQSALVLADGQTWGGG
;
A
#
# COMPACT_ATOMS: atom_id res chain seq x y z
N MET A 1 13.18 29.14 -0.73
CA MET A 1 11.86 28.94 -0.10
C MET A 1 11.24 27.54 -0.31
N LEU A 2 11.55 26.77 -1.36
CA LEU A 2 10.99 25.42 -1.60
C LEU A 2 11.44 24.31 -0.63
N ARG A 3 12.65 24.39 -0.05
CA ARG A 3 13.18 23.38 0.89
C ARG A 3 12.43 23.31 2.23
N PHE A 4 11.77 24.40 2.64
CA PHE A 4 11.05 24.46 3.92
C PHE A 4 9.72 23.68 3.90
N ARG A 5 9.06 23.58 2.75
CA ARG A 5 7.78 22.84 2.59
C ARG A 5 7.96 21.31 2.59
N ALA A 6 9.07 20.81 2.02
CA ALA A 6 9.34 19.38 1.89
C ALA A 6 9.56 18.68 3.25
N ARG A 7 10.30 19.34 4.16
CA ARG A 7 10.57 18.82 5.50
C ARG A 7 9.28 18.68 6.32
N ASN A 8 8.39 19.66 6.21
CA ASN A 8 7.12 19.65 6.93
C ASN A 8 6.20 18.55 6.41
N LEU A 9 6.17 18.28 5.10
CA LEU A 9 5.40 17.17 4.51
C LEU A 9 5.89 15.79 4.99
N GLY A 10 7.20 15.59 5.11
CA GLY A 10 7.76 14.35 5.68
C GLY A 10 7.40 14.16 7.16
N ILE A 11 7.44 15.24 7.95
CA ILE A 11 6.99 15.24 9.35
C ILE A 11 5.49 14.94 9.42
N PHE A 12 4.66 15.53 8.56
CA PHE A 12 3.23 15.20 8.46
C PHE A 12 3.00 13.72 8.14
N GLY A 13 3.79 13.13 7.24
CA GLY A 13 3.72 11.70 6.93
C GLY A 13 4.12 10.79 8.11
N LEU A 14 5.16 11.17 8.86
CA LEU A 14 5.60 10.43 10.05
C LEU A 14 4.62 10.58 11.22
N VAL A 15 4.09 11.78 11.45
CA VAL A 15 3.05 12.05 12.45
C VAL A 15 1.77 11.31 12.09
N SER A 16 1.41 11.29 10.81
CA SER A 16 0.30 10.51 10.24
C SER A 16 0.46 9.02 10.54
N MET A 17 1.64 8.45 10.26
CA MET A 17 1.97 7.06 10.59
C MET A 17 1.92 6.80 12.10
N ALA A 18 2.51 7.68 12.92
CA ALA A 18 2.51 7.53 14.37
C ALA A 18 1.09 7.60 14.96
N LEU A 19 0.25 8.51 14.46
CA LEU A 19 -1.16 8.60 14.86
C LEU A 19 -1.94 7.35 14.45
N TYR A 20 -1.72 6.84 13.25
CA TYR A 20 -2.32 5.57 12.82
C TYR A 20 -1.93 4.41 13.76
N LEU A 21 -0.65 4.30 14.12
CA LEU A 21 -0.15 3.28 15.05
C LEU A 21 -0.73 3.44 16.47
N VAL A 22 -1.02 4.66 16.93
CA VAL A 22 -1.63 4.92 18.26
C VAL A 22 -3.10 4.48 18.33
N PHE A 23 -3.84 4.58 17.23
CA PHE A 23 -5.26 4.21 17.20
C PHE A 23 -5.51 2.80 16.65
N LEU A 24 -4.45 2.10 16.27
CA LEU A 24 -4.47 0.75 15.71
C LEU A 24 -5.31 -0.20 16.59
N GLY A 25 -6.21 -0.97 15.97
CA GLY A 25 -7.16 -1.85 16.66
C GLY A 25 -8.47 -1.19 17.14
N LYS A 26 -8.64 0.13 16.99
CA LYS A 26 -9.90 0.84 17.29
C LYS A 26 -10.66 1.20 16.00
N PRO A 27 -12.00 1.34 16.03
CA PRO A 27 -12.78 1.80 14.87
C PRO A 27 -12.29 3.14 14.29
N VAL A 28 -11.75 4.01 15.14
CA VAL A 28 -11.12 5.29 14.75
C VAL A 28 -9.93 5.10 13.81
N ALA A 29 -9.23 3.96 13.86
CA ALA A 29 -8.12 3.65 12.96
C ALA A 29 -8.54 3.62 11.49
N TYR A 30 -9.81 3.34 11.17
CA TYR A 30 -10.32 3.30 9.79
C TYR A 30 -10.60 4.69 9.23
N ILE A 31 -10.88 5.68 10.09
CA ILE A 31 -11.16 7.05 9.67
C ILE A 31 -9.92 7.66 9.01
N PHE A 32 -8.74 7.36 9.57
CA PHE A 32 -7.50 8.00 9.16
C PHE A 32 -7.04 7.59 7.74
N PRO A 33 -6.94 6.30 7.38
CA PRO A 33 -6.71 5.85 6.00
C PRO A 33 -7.77 6.35 5.02
N THR A 34 -9.05 6.38 5.41
CA THR A 34 -10.13 6.85 4.54
C THR A 34 -9.96 8.33 4.20
N VAL A 35 -9.66 9.19 5.19
CA VAL A 35 -9.40 10.61 4.96
C VAL A 35 -8.18 10.81 4.07
N VAL A 36 -7.09 10.08 4.32
CA VAL A 36 -5.86 10.16 3.50
C VAL A 36 -6.13 9.74 2.06
N THR A 37 -6.86 8.64 1.87
CA THR A 37 -7.19 8.13 0.53
C THR A 37 -8.08 9.14 -0.21
N LEU A 38 -9.11 9.68 0.43
CA LEU A 38 -9.96 10.71 -0.18
C LEU A 38 -9.21 12.00 -0.49
N ALA A 39 -8.33 12.46 0.41
CA ALA A 39 -7.51 13.64 0.16
C ALA A 39 -6.57 13.44 -1.04
N SER A 40 -6.06 12.22 -1.24
CA SER A 40 -5.20 11.88 -2.37
C SER A 40 -5.92 12.00 -3.73
N LEU A 41 -7.24 11.78 -3.77
CA LEU A 41 -8.05 11.96 -4.98
C LEU A 41 -8.12 13.41 -5.46
N ILE A 42 -7.90 14.38 -4.58
CA ILE A 42 -7.83 15.80 -4.93
C ILE A 42 -6.37 16.21 -5.16
N ALA A 43 -5.47 15.75 -4.29
CA ALA A 43 -4.07 16.13 -4.31
C ALA A 43 -3.34 15.69 -5.59
N ILE A 44 -3.60 14.47 -6.08
CA ILE A 44 -2.92 13.95 -7.28
C ILE A 44 -3.34 14.73 -8.54
N PRO A 45 -4.64 14.88 -8.89
CA PRO A 45 -5.04 15.66 -10.06
C PRO A 45 -4.63 17.12 -9.97
N ALA A 46 -4.77 17.76 -8.80
CA ALA A 46 -4.31 19.14 -8.59
C ALA A 46 -2.79 19.26 -8.76
N GLY A 47 -2.03 18.27 -8.29
CA GLY A 47 -0.59 18.16 -8.50
C GLY A 47 -0.22 18.08 -9.97
N ILE A 48 -0.90 17.23 -10.74
CA ILE A 48 -0.71 17.05 -12.19
C ILE A 48 -1.03 18.37 -12.92
N ALA A 49 -2.20 18.96 -12.66
CA ALA A 49 -2.64 20.19 -13.32
C ALA A 49 -1.69 21.37 -13.06
N ARG A 50 -1.18 21.47 -11.83
CA ARG A 50 -0.30 22.57 -11.41
C ARG A 50 1.14 22.42 -11.90
N HIS A 51 1.69 21.21 -11.89
CA HIS A 51 3.12 20.99 -12.13
C HIS A 51 3.45 20.39 -13.49
N LYS A 52 2.44 19.92 -14.25
CA LYS A 52 2.57 19.40 -15.63
C LYS A 52 3.79 18.45 -15.77
N PRO A 53 3.82 17.34 -15.02
CA PRO A 53 4.98 16.45 -14.97
C PRO A 53 5.29 15.84 -16.34
N SER A 54 6.56 15.52 -16.59
CA SER A 54 7.03 14.93 -17.86
C SER A 54 6.42 13.56 -18.17
N HIS A 55 6.05 12.80 -17.13
CA HIS A 55 5.41 11.48 -17.25
C HIS A 55 4.03 11.48 -16.58
N PRO A 56 3.02 12.15 -17.16
CA PRO A 56 1.70 12.27 -16.54
C PRO A 56 0.99 10.92 -16.39
N GLY A 57 1.27 9.96 -17.27
CA GLY A 57 0.67 8.61 -17.21
C GLY A 57 0.98 7.86 -15.91
N ALA A 58 2.19 8.02 -15.36
CA ALA A 58 2.56 7.42 -14.08
C ALA A 58 1.70 7.96 -12.92
N TRP A 59 1.46 9.27 -12.91
CA TRP A 59 0.65 9.93 -11.88
C TRP A 59 -0.83 9.59 -12.01
N TRP A 60 -1.35 9.46 -13.23
CA TRP A 60 -2.73 9.01 -13.47
C TRP A 60 -2.95 7.54 -13.07
N LEU A 61 -1.95 6.68 -13.27
CA LEU A 61 -1.99 5.32 -12.75
C LEU A 61 -2.05 5.31 -11.21
N MET A 62 -1.23 6.13 -10.55
CA MET A 62 -1.30 6.25 -9.09
C MET A 62 -2.64 6.81 -8.61
N PHE A 63 -3.22 7.78 -9.33
CA PHE A 63 -4.58 8.26 -9.06
C PHE A 63 -5.61 7.14 -9.18
N GLY A 64 -5.56 6.34 -10.26
CA GLY A 64 -6.44 5.17 -10.43
C GLY A 64 -6.30 4.17 -9.28
N GLY A 65 -5.08 3.95 -8.80
CA GLY A 65 -4.82 3.12 -7.63
C GLY A 65 -5.53 3.62 -6.37
N MET A 66 -5.48 4.93 -6.12
CA MET A 66 -6.17 5.57 -4.99
C MET A 66 -7.70 5.55 -5.13
N VAL A 67 -8.23 5.64 -6.35
CA VAL A 67 -9.67 5.44 -6.63
C VAL A 67 -10.09 4.03 -6.22
N PHE A 68 -9.36 3.02 -6.65
CA PHE A 68 -9.67 1.63 -6.29
C PHE A 68 -9.55 1.38 -4.78
N HIS A 69 -8.53 1.92 -4.10
CA HIS A 69 -8.46 1.86 -2.64
C HIS A 69 -9.62 2.58 -1.95
N SER A 70 -10.09 3.70 -2.49
CA SER A 70 -11.26 4.41 -1.95
C SER A 70 -12.53 3.56 -2.07
N ILE A 71 -12.74 2.93 -3.23
CA ILE A 71 -13.87 2.02 -3.45
C ILE A 71 -13.79 0.84 -2.48
N ALA A 72 -12.63 0.20 -2.35
CA ALA A 72 -12.42 -0.88 -1.39
C ALA A 72 -12.78 -0.44 0.04
N ALA A 73 -12.25 0.71 0.48
CA ALA A 73 -12.51 1.25 1.82
C ALA A 73 -14.01 1.51 2.06
N LEU A 74 -14.72 2.09 1.09
CA LEU A 74 -16.17 2.30 1.19
C LEU A 74 -16.93 0.98 1.27
N LEU A 75 -16.57 0.00 0.44
CA LEU A 75 -17.18 -1.33 0.49
C LEU A 75 -16.94 -2.03 1.83
N TRP A 76 -15.77 -1.86 2.45
CA TRP A 76 -15.49 -2.36 3.80
C TRP A 76 -16.33 -1.68 4.87
N VAL A 77 -16.55 -0.36 4.76
CA VAL A 77 -17.33 0.41 5.73
C VAL A 77 -18.83 0.10 5.65
N PHE A 78 -19.38 -0.05 4.44
CA PHE A 78 -20.83 -0.23 4.24
C PHE A 78 -21.25 -1.70 4.08
N GLY A 79 -20.33 -2.60 3.73
CA GLY A 79 -20.62 -3.99 3.38
C GLY A 79 -20.99 -4.91 4.54
N SER A 80 -20.87 -4.46 5.80
CA SER A 80 -21.31 -5.20 7.00
C SER A 80 -20.91 -6.68 7.03
N ALA A 81 -19.74 -7.03 6.50
CA ALA A 81 -19.18 -8.36 6.67
C ALA A 81 -17.67 -8.21 6.74
N PRO A 82 -17.08 -8.58 7.88
CA PRO A 82 -15.66 -8.56 8.00
C PRO A 82 -14.99 -9.61 7.11
N VAL A 83 -13.69 -9.36 6.84
CA VAL A 83 -12.90 -9.84 5.70
C VAL A 83 -12.92 -11.34 5.43
N TYR A 84 -13.33 -12.18 6.38
CA TYR A 84 -13.31 -13.65 6.26
C TYR A 84 -14.58 -14.38 6.73
N ALA A 85 -15.65 -13.66 7.10
CA ALA A 85 -16.78 -14.29 7.81
C ALA A 85 -17.72 -15.15 6.93
N ASN A 86 -18.03 -14.72 5.70
CA ASN A 86 -19.23 -15.22 4.99
C ASN A 86 -19.02 -15.67 3.53
N GLY A 87 -17.79 -15.95 3.08
CA GLY A 87 -17.53 -16.42 1.69
C GLY A 87 -17.83 -15.41 0.56
N THR A 88 -18.41 -14.25 0.86
CA THR A 88 -18.62 -13.09 -0.04
C THR A 88 -17.39 -12.19 -0.18
N THR A 89 -16.23 -12.69 0.28
CA THR A 89 -15.01 -11.97 0.65
C THR A 89 -14.12 -11.55 -0.52
N GLY A 90 -14.51 -11.85 -1.76
CA GLY A 90 -13.74 -11.50 -2.95
C GLY A 90 -13.84 -10.03 -3.36
N PHE A 91 -15.02 -9.41 -3.24
CA PHE A 91 -15.31 -8.20 -4.02
C PHE A 91 -14.49 -6.95 -3.61
N PRO A 92 -14.38 -6.56 -2.32
CA PRO A 92 -13.55 -5.41 -1.93
C PRO A 92 -12.05 -5.66 -2.13
N ASN A 93 -11.62 -6.92 -1.96
CA ASN A 93 -10.22 -7.31 -2.12
C ASN A 93 -9.76 -7.21 -3.59
N LEU A 94 -10.64 -7.42 -4.57
CA LEU A 94 -10.33 -7.18 -5.99
C LEU A 94 -9.95 -5.72 -6.25
N PHE A 95 -10.70 -4.77 -5.67
CA PHE A 95 -10.36 -3.35 -5.76
C PHE A 95 -9.07 -3.02 -5.01
N HIS A 96 -8.80 -3.68 -3.88
CA HIS A 96 -7.55 -3.49 -3.16
C HIS A 96 -6.34 -3.96 -3.98
N ILE A 97 -6.45 -5.15 -4.60
CA ILE A 97 -5.45 -5.71 -5.52
C ILE A 97 -5.23 -4.79 -6.72
N ALA A 98 -6.31 -4.36 -7.39
CA ALA A 98 -6.23 -3.43 -8.52
C ALA A 98 -5.55 -2.11 -8.12
N GLY A 99 -5.86 -1.62 -6.91
CA GLY A 99 -5.22 -0.45 -6.30
C GLY A 99 -3.70 -0.58 -6.25
N TYR A 100 -3.20 -1.66 -5.66
CA TYR A 100 -1.76 -1.93 -5.59
C TYR A 100 -1.12 -2.13 -6.96
N MET A 101 -1.77 -2.85 -7.88
CA MET A 101 -1.26 -3.03 -9.24
C MET A 101 -1.07 -1.68 -9.96
N CYS A 102 -2.05 -0.77 -9.84
CA CYS A 102 -1.96 0.57 -10.40
C CYS A 102 -0.84 1.40 -9.75
N LEU A 103 -0.70 1.34 -8.42
CA LEU A 103 0.36 2.04 -7.69
C LEU A 103 1.75 1.52 -8.06
N GLY A 104 1.94 0.20 -8.10
CA GLY A 104 3.16 -0.46 -8.52
C GLY A 104 3.51 -0.12 -9.97
N ALA A 105 2.55 -0.21 -10.88
CA ALA A 105 2.75 0.16 -12.29
C ALA A 105 3.12 1.64 -12.46
N GLY A 106 2.47 2.54 -11.70
CA GLY A 106 2.84 3.96 -11.66
C GLY A 106 4.29 4.17 -11.21
N ALA A 107 4.71 3.50 -10.13
CA ALA A 107 6.09 3.55 -9.65
C ALA A 107 7.10 2.99 -10.68
N LEU A 108 6.78 1.88 -11.35
CA LEU A 108 7.60 1.30 -12.42
C LEU A 108 7.73 2.24 -13.63
N LEU A 109 6.67 2.96 -13.99
CA LEU A 109 6.75 3.97 -15.05
C LEU A 109 7.65 5.15 -14.66
N LEU A 110 7.69 5.54 -13.37
CA LEU A 110 8.61 6.57 -12.88
C LEU A 110 10.07 6.10 -12.88
N LEU A 111 10.32 4.81 -12.67
CA LEU A 111 11.64 4.18 -12.78
C LEU A 111 12.16 4.17 -14.23
N GLY A 112 11.27 3.94 -15.20
CA GLY A 112 11.60 3.89 -16.62
C GLY A 112 12.34 2.61 -17.03
N ARG A 113 12.35 2.31 -18.35
CA ARG A 113 12.81 1.02 -18.90
C ARG A 113 14.33 0.76 -18.83
N ARG A 114 15.16 1.78 -18.65
CA ARG A 114 16.62 1.66 -18.80
C ARG A 114 17.38 1.39 -17.49
N ARG A 115 16.79 1.69 -16.33
CA ARG A 115 17.55 1.76 -15.06
C ARG A 115 17.78 0.43 -14.35
N PHE A 116 16.87 -0.53 -14.46
CA PHE A 116 17.04 -1.86 -13.82
C PHE A 116 18.30 -2.61 -14.25
N ARG A 117 18.90 -2.22 -15.38
CA ARG A 117 20.05 -2.89 -15.97
C ARG A 117 21.37 -2.15 -15.72
N GLU A 118 21.30 -0.93 -15.20
CA GLU A 118 22.46 -0.03 -15.05
C GLU A 118 23.18 -0.22 -13.71
N ASP A 119 22.48 -0.63 -12.65
CA ASP A 119 23.09 -0.88 -11.33
C ASP A 119 22.50 -2.12 -10.63
N PRO A 120 23.19 -3.28 -10.65
CA PRO A 120 22.73 -4.49 -9.99
C PRO A 120 22.75 -4.40 -8.45
N ALA A 121 23.51 -3.48 -7.85
CA ALA A 121 23.54 -3.32 -6.40
C ALA A 121 22.20 -2.78 -5.87
N GLU A 122 21.60 -1.80 -6.57
CA GLU A 122 20.28 -1.26 -6.22
C GLU A 122 19.17 -2.32 -6.29
N ALA A 123 19.27 -3.23 -7.27
CA ALA A 123 18.33 -4.34 -7.42
C ALA A 123 18.49 -5.36 -6.29
N LEU A 124 19.73 -5.61 -5.84
CA LEU A 124 20.03 -6.51 -4.73
C LEU A 124 19.51 -5.94 -3.40
N ASP A 125 19.69 -4.65 -3.13
CA ASP A 125 19.14 -3.99 -1.93
C ASP A 125 17.60 -4.06 -1.91
N THR A 126 16.97 -3.83 -3.06
CA THR A 126 15.52 -3.99 -3.22
C THR A 126 15.09 -5.43 -2.94
N LEU A 127 15.82 -6.42 -3.47
CA LEU A 127 15.53 -7.83 -3.27
C LEU A 127 15.65 -8.21 -1.79
N ILE A 128 16.69 -7.74 -1.08
CA ILE A 128 16.85 -7.97 0.36
C ILE A 128 15.62 -7.48 1.13
N ILE A 129 15.16 -6.25 0.86
CA ILE A 129 14.00 -5.68 1.54
C ILE A 129 12.73 -6.49 1.25
N VAL A 130 12.49 -6.82 -0.02
CA VAL A 130 11.30 -7.58 -0.44
C VAL A 130 11.33 -8.99 0.15
N THR A 131 12.48 -9.66 0.18
CA THR A 131 12.64 -10.99 0.78
C THR A 131 12.40 -10.95 2.29
N ALA A 132 12.99 -9.98 3.00
CA ALA A 132 12.80 -9.85 4.44
C ALA A 132 11.32 -9.61 4.80
N LEU A 133 10.64 -8.71 4.08
CA LEU A 133 9.21 -8.46 4.26
C LEU A 133 8.35 -9.65 3.80
N GLY A 134 8.78 -10.40 2.80
CA GLY A 134 8.13 -11.62 2.33
C GLY A 134 8.13 -12.71 3.40
N VAL A 135 9.27 -12.93 4.04
CA VAL A 135 9.39 -13.87 5.18
C VAL A 135 8.52 -13.42 6.35
N ALA A 136 8.52 -12.11 6.68
CA ALA A 136 7.64 -11.56 7.71
C ALA A 136 6.15 -11.75 7.38
N SER A 137 5.75 -11.45 6.13
CA SER A 137 4.37 -11.61 5.66
C SER A 137 3.93 -13.08 5.68
N TRP A 138 4.83 -14.00 5.33
CA TRP A 138 4.56 -15.44 5.44
C TRP A 138 4.26 -15.84 6.88
N GLY A 139 5.15 -15.48 7.82
CA GLY A 139 5.03 -15.89 9.22
C GLY A 139 3.84 -15.25 9.94
N LEU A 140 3.52 -14.00 9.63
CA LEU A 140 2.48 -13.22 10.32
C LEU A 140 1.09 -13.36 9.70
N ILE A 141 1.00 -13.64 8.39
CA ILE A 141 -0.27 -13.60 7.65
C ILE A 141 -0.57 -14.98 7.05
N LEU A 142 0.28 -15.47 6.15
CA LEU A 142 -0.04 -16.66 5.34
C LEU A 142 -0.07 -17.95 6.18
N ARG A 143 0.88 -18.14 7.10
CA ARG A 143 0.93 -19.33 7.95
C ARG A 143 -0.29 -19.41 8.90
N PRO A 144 -0.67 -18.36 9.66
CA PRO A 144 -1.88 -18.39 10.47
C PRO A 144 -3.17 -18.57 9.67
N LEU A 145 -3.25 -17.99 8.47
CA LEU A 145 -4.40 -18.19 7.57
C LEU A 145 -4.59 -19.66 7.21
N GLY A 146 -3.52 -20.34 6.79
CA GLY A 146 -3.59 -21.74 6.34
C GLY A 146 -3.77 -22.77 7.46
N SER A 147 -3.50 -22.41 8.73
CA SER A 147 -3.65 -23.33 9.86
C SER A 147 -4.98 -23.21 10.60
N ASN A 148 -5.64 -22.05 10.54
CA ASN A 148 -6.75 -21.71 11.43
C ASN A 148 -8.07 -21.42 10.71
N ILE A 149 -8.09 -21.35 9.37
CA ILE A 149 -9.28 -20.98 8.61
C ILE A 149 -9.47 -21.93 7.43
N ASP A 150 -10.61 -22.63 7.42
CA ASP A 150 -11.02 -23.48 6.30
C ASP A 150 -11.78 -22.61 5.28
N LEU A 151 -11.08 -22.19 4.22
CA LEU A 151 -11.60 -21.25 3.22
C LEU A 151 -11.82 -21.96 1.89
N ASP A 152 -12.80 -21.47 1.12
CA ASP A 152 -12.94 -21.87 -0.28
C ASP A 152 -11.63 -21.61 -1.07
N GLY A 153 -11.34 -22.46 -2.07
CA GLY A 153 -10.10 -22.38 -2.84
C GLY A 153 -9.93 -21.04 -3.57
N GLY A 154 -11.01 -20.46 -4.07
CA GLY A 154 -10.97 -19.15 -4.74
C GLY A 154 -10.69 -18.01 -3.77
N VAL A 155 -11.30 -18.05 -2.58
CA VAL A 155 -11.07 -17.09 -1.51
C VAL A 155 -9.63 -17.19 -0.99
N THR A 156 -9.14 -18.42 -0.77
CA THR A 156 -7.76 -18.70 -0.35
C THR A 156 -6.74 -18.14 -1.35
N ALA A 157 -6.94 -18.36 -2.65
CA ALA A 157 -6.07 -17.84 -3.69
C ALA A 157 -6.03 -16.30 -3.67
N LEU A 158 -7.19 -15.66 -3.55
CA LEU A 158 -7.33 -14.21 -3.58
C LEU A 158 -6.63 -13.54 -2.39
N ILE A 159 -6.77 -14.13 -1.19
CA ILE A 159 -6.13 -13.66 0.03
C ILE A 159 -4.62 -13.91 0.02
N THR A 160 -4.18 -14.99 -0.63
CA THR A 160 -2.75 -15.31 -0.77
C THR A 160 -2.05 -14.37 -1.75
N ILE A 161 -2.73 -14.03 -2.86
CA ILE A 161 -2.21 -13.10 -3.88
C ILE A 161 -2.04 -11.69 -3.31
N TYR A 162 -2.92 -11.30 -2.39
CA TYR A 162 -2.93 -9.97 -1.82
C TYR A 162 -1.58 -9.50 -1.22
N PRO A 163 -0.97 -10.17 -0.23
CA PRO A 163 0.33 -9.77 0.33
C PRO A 163 1.45 -9.84 -0.72
N LEU A 164 1.38 -10.74 -1.71
CA LEU A 164 2.38 -10.81 -2.77
C LEU A 164 2.39 -9.54 -3.64
N ILE A 165 1.22 -9.02 -3.98
CA ILE A 165 1.09 -7.78 -4.76
C ILE A 165 1.50 -6.57 -3.91
N ALA A 166 1.16 -6.57 -2.62
CA ALA A 166 1.62 -5.53 -1.70
C ALA A 166 3.15 -5.52 -1.59
N LEU A 167 3.80 -6.69 -1.47
CA LEU A 167 5.25 -6.84 -1.47
C LEU A 167 5.89 -6.38 -2.78
N ALA A 168 5.30 -6.74 -3.92
CA ALA A 168 5.75 -6.26 -5.22
C ALA A 168 5.71 -4.73 -5.31
N THR A 169 4.67 -4.10 -4.74
CA THR A 169 4.54 -2.64 -4.66
C THR A 169 5.64 -2.03 -3.78
N VAL A 170 5.99 -2.67 -2.65
CA VAL A 170 7.14 -2.26 -1.83
C VAL A 170 8.44 -2.38 -2.61
N GLY A 171 8.64 -3.47 -3.36
CA GLY A 171 9.80 -3.63 -4.22
C GLY A 171 9.93 -2.50 -5.24
N CYS A 172 8.82 -2.11 -5.87
CA CYS A 172 8.81 -0.95 -6.78
C CYS A 172 9.15 0.36 -6.05
N SER A 173 8.65 0.54 -4.83
CA SER A 173 8.96 1.70 -3.97
C SER A 173 10.42 1.76 -3.54
N ALA A 174 10.98 0.63 -3.12
CA ALA A 174 12.38 0.49 -2.74
C ALA A 174 13.32 0.72 -3.94
N GLN A 175 13.03 0.12 -5.09
CA GLN A 175 13.80 0.39 -6.30
C GLN A 175 13.73 1.87 -6.68
N LEU A 176 12.55 2.50 -6.58
CA LEU A 176 12.38 3.93 -6.85
C LEU A 176 13.21 4.81 -5.90
N TRP A 177 13.41 4.36 -4.67
CA TRP A 177 14.28 5.02 -3.70
C TRP A 177 15.75 4.94 -4.11
N PHE A 178 16.21 3.75 -4.48
CA PHE A 178 17.62 3.48 -4.77
C PHE A 178 18.08 4.02 -6.13
N ALA A 179 17.22 4.04 -7.16
CA ALA A 179 17.54 4.36 -8.57
C ALA A 179 17.94 5.82 -8.89
N SER A 180 18.83 6.42 -8.09
CA SER A 180 19.70 7.57 -8.45
C SER A 180 19.04 8.97 -8.56
N SER A 181 17.71 9.09 -8.44
CA SER A 181 17.04 10.41 -8.29
C SER A 181 16.02 10.49 -7.16
N GLY A 182 15.68 9.36 -6.52
CA GLY A 182 14.68 9.28 -5.46
C GLY A 182 15.00 10.17 -4.27
N THR A 183 16.25 10.18 -3.82
CA THR A 183 16.70 10.96 -2.65
C THR A 183 16.78 12.48 -2.92
N LYS A 184 17.01 12.89 -4.17
CA LYS A 184 17.15 14.30 -4.57
C LYS A 184 15.81 14.96 -4.90
N ASN A 185 14.82 14.19 -5.35
CA ASN A 185 13.50 14.70 -5.71
C ASN A 185 12.49 14.51 -4.56
N THR A 186 12.01 15.62 -3.97
CA THR A 186 11.00 15.59 -2.90
C THR A 186 9.75 14.80 -3.27
N SER A 187 9.27 14.90 -4.51
CA SER A 187 8.07 14.16 -4.94
C SER A 187 8.28 12.65 -4.85
N MET A 188 9.46 12.18 -5.26
CA MET A 188 9.80 10.75 -5.20
C MET A 188 9.92 10.26 -3.76
N ARG A 189 10.52 11.04 -2.86
CA ARG A 189 10.58 10.70 -1.42
C ARG A 189 9.19 10.58 -0.81
N LEU A 190 8.27 11.49 -1.17
CA LEU A 190 6.89 11.44 -0.69
C LEU A 190 6.13 10.23 -1.24
N VAL A 191 6.37 9.86 -2.51
CA VAL A 191 5.81 8.64 -3.10
C VAL A 191 6.33 7.39 -2.39
N VAL A 192 7.65 7.27 -2.20
CA VAL A 192 8.25 6.14 -1.48
C VAL A 192 7.70 6.03 -0.06
N ALA A 193 7.64 7.16 0.65
CA ALA A 193 7.09 7.20 2.01
C ALA A 193 5.62 6.78 2.05
N ALA A 194 4.80 7.27 1.11
CA ALA A 194 3.38 6.94 1.02
C ALA A 194 3.15 5.45 0.71
N LEU A 195 3.84 4.90 -0.30
CA LEU A 195 3.70 3.48 -0.68
C LEU A 195 4.19 2.55 0.44
N SER A 196 5.31 2.89 1.07
CA SER A 196 5.84 2.11 2.19
C SER A 196 4.89 2.15 3.39
N THR A 197 4.32 3.32 3.69
CA THR A 197 3.34 3.50 4.77
C THR A 197 2.08 2.68 4.53
N LEU A 198 1.55 2.72 3.31
CA LEU A 198 0.38 1.96 2.90
C LEU A 198 0.56 0.46 3.12
N VAL A 199 1.68 -0.10 2.63
CA VAL A 199 1.91 -1.55 2.73
C VAL A 199 2.21 -1.97 4.16
N ILE A 200 3.05 -1.23 4.89
CA ILE A 200 3.36 -1.54 6.29
C ILE A 200 2.08 -1.48 7.13
N GLY A 201 1.30 -0.40 7.01
CA GLY A 201 0.05 -0.24 7.75
C GLY A 201 -0.90 -1.40 7.51
N ASN A 202 -1.00 -1.84 6.26
CA ASN A 202 -1.80 -3.01 5.92
C ASN A 202 -1.28 -4.33 6.53
N ILE A 203 0.03 -4.60 6.46
CA ILE A 203 0.61 -5.83 7.03
C ILE A 203 0.32 -5.88 8.54
N PHE A 204 0.53 -4.77 9.24
CA PHE A 204 0.25 -4.65 10.67
C PHE A 204 -1.23 -4.84 10.98
N GLN A 205 -2.13 -4.19 10.23
CA GLN A 205 -3.57 -4.35 10.41
C GLN A 205 -4.00 -5.80 10.19
N SER A 206 -3.48 -6.46 9.16
CA SER A 206 -3.78 -7.87 8.85
C SER A 206 -3.28 -8.79 9.97
N ALA A 207 -2.09 -8.56 10.48
CA ALA A 207 -1.50 -9.34 11.57
C ALA A 207 -2.27 -9.18 12.89
N LEU A 208 -2.71 -7.95 13.23
CA LEU A 208 -3.51 -7.71 14.44
C LEU A 208 -4.86 -8.41 14.40
N VAL A 209 -5.53 -8.31 13.26
CA VAL A 209 -6.81 -9.01 13.02
C VAL A 209 -6.65 -10.52 13.23
N LEU A 210 -5.54 -11.11 12.77
CA LEU A 210 -5.25 -12.53 12.96
C LEU A 210 -4.83 -12.87 14.42
N ALA A 211 -4.15 -11.95 15.10
CA ALA A 211 -3.61 -12.16 16.45
C ALA A 211 -4.66 -12.04 17.56
N ASP A 212 -5.65 -11.16 17.41
CA ASP A 212 -6.70 -10.93 18.41
C ASP A 212 -7.69 -12.10 18.53
N GLY A 213 -7.48 -13.20 17.79
CA GLY A 213 -8.40 -14.35 17.77
C GLY A 213 -9.80 -13.98 17.28
N GLN A 214 -9.98 -12.76 16.76
CA GLN A 214 -11.12 -12.33 15.98
C GLN A 214 -11.08 -13.13 14.67
N THR A 215 -11.44 -14.40 14.74
CA THR A 215 -12.06 -15.06 13.60
C THR A 215 -13.25 -14.17 13.26
N TRP A 216 -13.15 -13.44 12.15
CA TRP A 216 -14.23 -12.60 11.67
C TRP A 216 -15.52 -13.44 11.63
N GLY A 217 -16.42 -13.18 12.58
CA GLY A 217 -17.47 -14.15 12.95
C GLY A 217 -17.44 -14.44 14.45
N GLY A 218 -17.83 -13.45 15.25
CA GLY A 218 -17.90 -13.53 16.70
C GLY A 218 -18.97 -12.57 17.21
N GLY A 219 -20.21 -12.85 16.80
CA GLY A 219 -21.46 -12.21 17.19
C GLY A 219 -22.60 -13.05 16.64
#